data_AF-A0A8S1Y0G9-F1
#
_entry.id   AF-A0A8S1Y0G9-F1
#
_cell.length_a   1.000
_cell.length_b   1.000
_cell.length_c   1.000
_cell.angle_alpha   90.00
_cell.angle_beta   90.00
_cell.angle_gamma   90.00
#
_symmetry.space_group_name_H-M   'P 1'
#
loop_
_entity.id
_entity.type
_entity.pdbx_description
1 polymer ?
#
loop_
_entity_poly.entity_id
_entity_poly.type
_entity_poly.pdbx_seq_one_letter_code
_entity_poly.pdbx_strand_id
1 'polypeptide(L)'
;MQSSNLYFVYNSGSEQFWKRKDYQLINELMQGLLQDSREMITLYKTQKILKKFIARRYKTFQQHLFYFRENGELGGFVVLKNVYFKLTKKYATQSIPYDSCLTLIRDRSRIDLYFNLSPEIDIFLRELQRFCIIDGFDQQYQLLQNIGTGSTAQVFLAENIQDHQQYAVKQIEKEQATGRHRVLRSKTLLEEIFMMRSLDHPNIMKLHQVYESEKHIQLVISLFEGGQLMDKIKNFNFLIKRELAKVLIETVHYMHTKGIMHRDLKPFNILYKNKDPQDWHIGIGDFGFSTSIKQQQHILYKCGTPGYVAPEIIEYREKSKMYGLSCDVFSIGVIIYEIFFNIHPFKSKTKDDTLRQNVNAQINFDDRVCIPQSLKSLIISMVRKNPRHRFTLQQCLEHDFFKESLYRFNELSQEIQEHEPKTMEIRNIRCQTLQLLKTQNNRRRQSLPQDFSVTQEPQIQQRKSIVIKHRQSISSTHESKMKLESQQQFYISQQNQLLMPSQVKLPQIEKINEIFINDLHQIPKEFGNTYLIKKY
;
A
#
# COMPACT_ATOMS: atom_id res chain seq x y z
N MET A 1 -2.77 -27.66 -11.59
CA MET A 1 -1.94 -27.08 -10.51
C MET A 1 -1.48 -28.19 -9.59
N GLN A 2 -0.22 -28.58 -9.68
CA GLN A 2 0.43 -29.37 -8.62
C GLN A 2 0.58 -28.44 -7.40
N SER A 3 0.19 -28.90 -6.22
CA SER A 3 0.07 -28.09 -4.99
C SER A 3 1.39 -27.48 -4.49
N SER A 4 2.54 -27.93 -5.01
CA SER A 4 3.87 -27.47 -4.61
C SER A 4 4.25 -26.06 -5.11
N ASN A 5 3.52 -25.52 -6.10
CA ASN A 5 3.91 -24.27 -6.78
C ASN A 5 3.01 -23.06 -6.47
N LEU A 6 2.03 -23.22 -5.56
CA LEU A 6 1.15 -22.14 -5.15
C LEU A 6 1.88 -21.17 -4.21
N TYR A 7 1.90 -19.89 -4.56
CA TYR A 7 2.72 -18.88 -3.90
C TYR A 7 2.23 -18.57 -2.48
N PHE A 8 0.91 -18.59 -2.29
CA PHE A 8 0.24 -18.23 -1.04
C PHE A 8 -0.10 -19.43 -0.14
N VAL A 9 0.33 -20.63 -0.52
CA VAL A 9 0.16 -21.85 0.28
C VAL A 9 1.38 -22.05 1.16
N TYR A 10 1.16 -22.16 2.47
CA TYR A 10 2.20 -22.45 3.44
C TYR A 10 1.88 -23.74 4.22
N ASN A 11 2.91 -24.36 4.80
CA ASN A 11 2.73 -25.37 5.84
C ASN A 11 2.30 -24.68 7.14
N SER A 12 1.07 -24.18 7.19
CA SER A 12 0.51 -23.43 8.32
C SER A 12 0.06 -24.32 9.50
N GLY A 13 0.19 -25.66 9.39
CA GLY A 13 -0.31 -26.63 10.39
C GLY A 13 -1.84 -26.70 10.49
N SER A 14 -2.57 -25.82 9.79
CA SER A 14 -4.03 -25.79 9.74
C SER A 14 -4.54 -26.81 8.70
N GLU A 15 -5.01 -27.96 9.16
CA GLU A 15 -5.56 -29.01 8.29
C GLU A 15 -7.02 -28.78 7.86
N GLN A 16 -7.69 -27.75 8.39
CA GLN A 16 -9.12 -27.51 8.17
C GLN A 16 -9.38 -26.33 7.24
N PHE A 17 -10.15 -26.58 6.18
CA PHE A 17 -10.59 -25.55 5.23
C PHE A 17 -11.48 -24.49 5.90
N TRP A 18 -12.47 -24.95 6.65
CA TRP A 18 -13.49 -24.12 7.31
C TRP A 18 -13.09 -23.78 8.73
N LYS A 19 -13.19 -22.49 9.09
CA LYS A 19 -13.22 -22.08 10.50
C LYS A 19 -14.62 -22.34 11.07
N ARG A 20 -14.66 -22.90 12.28
CA ARG A 20 -15.91 -23.23 12.99
C ARG A 20 -16.05 -22.53 14.33
N LYS A 21 -14.99 -21.89 14.82
CA LYS A 21 -14.93 -21.24 16.14
C LYS A 21 -14.23 -19.88 15.98
N ASP A 22 -15.01 -18.81 16.05
CA ASP A 22 -14.55 -17.42 16.18
C ASP A 22 -15.76 -16.53 16.51
N TYR A 23 -16.32 -16.71 17.71
CA TYR A 23 -17.63 -16.13 18.05
C TYR A 23 -17.68 -14.61 17.96
N GLN A 24 -16.56 -13.92 18.22
CA GLN A 24 -16.49 -12.47 18.12
C GLN A 24 -16.61 -12.01 16.66
N LEU A 25 -15.79 -12.56 15.77
CA LEU A 25 -15.86 -12.24 14.34
C LEU A 25 -17.20 -12.65 13.73
N ILE A 26 -17.72 -13.82 14.14
CA ILE A 26 -19.05 -14.29 13.73
C ILE A 26 -20.10 -13.27 14.16
N ASN A 27 -20.13 -12.83 15.41
CA ASN A 27 -21.15 -11.89 15.89
C ASN A 27 -21.10 -10.55 15.15
N GLU A 28 -19.91 -10.02 14.88
CA GLU A 28 -19.73 -8.77 14.12
C GLU A 28 -20.22 -8.89 12.66
N LEU A 29 -19.94 -10.02 12.00
CA LEU A 29 -20.31 -10.23 10.60
C LEU A 29 -21.76 -10.72 10.43
N MET A 30 -22.29 -11.48 11.39
CA MET A 30 -23.59 -12.13 11.28
C MET A 30 -24.75 -11.14 11.19
N GLN A 31 -24.69 -10.01 11.92
CA GLN A 31 -25.74 -8.98 11.83
C GLN A 31 -25.85 -8.46 10.38
N GLY A 32 -24.72 -8.12 9.76
CA GLY A 32 -24.69 -7.68 8.36
C GLY A 32 -25.05 -8.79 7.37
N LEU A 33 -24.58 -10.02 7.61
CA LEU A 33 -24.87 -11.17 6.75
C LEU A 33 -26.37 -11.52 6.72
N LEU A 34 -27.08 -11.35 7.84
CA LEU A 34 -28.51 -11.60 7.95
C LEU A 34 -29.35 -10.50 7.29
N GLN A 35 -28.86 -9.25 7.28
CA GLN A 35 -29.51 -8.12 6.59
C GLN A 35 -29.23 -8.10 5.09
N ASP A 36 -28.18 -8.80 4.64
CA ASP A 36 -27.81 -8.88 3.24
C ASP A 36 -28.89 -9.59 2.42
N SER A 37 -29.47 -8.90 1.43
CA SER A 37 -30.59 -9.41 0.63
C SER A 37 -30.20 -10.49 -0.38
N ARG A 38 -28.91 -10.78 -0.60
CA ARG A 38 -28.49 -11.77 -1.57
C ARG A 38 -28.89 -13.18 -1.12
N GLU A 39 -29.38 -13.95 -2.07
CA GLU A 39 -29.81 -15.31 -1.84
C GLU A 39 -28.64 -16.25 -1.54
N MET A 40 -28.92 -17.29 -0.76
CA MET A 40 -27.97 -18.37 -0.54
C MET A 40 -28.09 -19.40 -1.66
N ILE A 41 -26.96 -19.84 -2.18
CA ILE A 41 -26.90 -20.84 -3.25
C ILE A 41 -26.69 -22.23 -2.66
N THR A 42 -27.44 -23.22 -3.15
CA THR A 42 -27.25 -24.62 -2.76
C THR A 42 -26.21 -25.29 -3.65
N LEU A 43 -25.11 -25.75 -3.07
CA LEU A 43 -24.09 -26.54 -3.75
C LEU A 43 -23.90 -27.88 -3.03
N TYR A 44 -23.45 -28.89 -3.77
CA TYR A 44 -23.34 -30.25 -3.25
C TYR A 44 -21.90 -30.63 -2.99
N LYS A 45 -21.62 -31.25 -1.85
CA LYS A 45 -20.28 -31.79 -1.55
C LYS A 45 -20.35 -33.30 -1.37
N THR A 46 -19.25 -34.00 -1.64
CA THR A 46 -19.16 -35.44 -1.36
C THR A 46 -18.95 -35.70 0.14
N GLN A 47 -19.58 -36.75 0.67
CA GLN A 47 -19.26 -37.32 1.97
C GLN A 47 -17.96 -38.12 1.88
N LYS A 48 -17.07 -37.93 2.87
CA LYS A 48 -15.78 -38.64 2.91
C LYS A 48 -15.94 -40.17 2.96
N ILE A 49 -16.94 -40.66 3.68
CA ILE A 49 -17.11 -42.10 3.97
C ILE A 49 -18.04 -42.75 2.95
N LEU A 50 -19.28 -42.27 2.84
CA LEU A 50 -20.32 -42.90 2.01
C LEU A 50 -20.28 -42.48 0.53
N LYS A 51 -19.43 -41.51 0.16
CA LYS A 51 -19.34 -40.89 -1.18
C LYS A 51 -20.68 -40.35 -1.73
N LYS A 52 -21.70 -40.19 -0.89
CA LYS A 52 -22.97 -39.53 -1.23
C LYS A 52 -22.81 -38.02 -1.31
N PHE A 53 -23.58 -37.39 -2.18
CA PHE A 53 -23.67 -35.93 -2.25
C PHE A 53 -24.56 -35.40 -1.12
N ILE A 54 -24.16 -34.28 -0.52
CA ILE A 54 -24.98 -33.55 0.47
C ILE A 54 -25.11 -32.10 0.04
N ALA A 55 -26.33 -31.58 0.11
CA ALA A 55 -26.62 -30.17 -0.09
C ALA A 55 -26.09 -29.32 1.08
N ARG A 56 -25.50 -28.18 0.75
CA ARG A 56 -25.16 -27.12 1.70
C ARG A 56 -25.50 -25.78 1.06
N ARG A 57 -25.97 -24.83 1.87
CA ARG A 57 -26.27 -23.48 1.41
C ARG A 57 -25.06 -22.59 1.62
N TYR A 58 -24.68 -21.79 0.63
CA TYR A 58 -23.50 -20.95 0.66
C TYR A 58 -23.86 -19.50 0.41
N LYS A 59 -23.13 -18.60 1.07
CA LYS A 59 -23.29 -17.15 0.88
C LYS A 59 -21.95 -16.45 1.03
N THR A 60 -21.68 -15.51 0.13
CA THR A 60 -20.56 -14.57 0.28
C THR A 60 -21.03 -13.32 1.01
N PHE A 61 -20.20 -12.80 1.89
CA PHE A 61 -20.42 -11.51 2.53
C PHE A 61 -19.09 -10.86 2.86
N GLN A 62 -18.91 -9.62 2.37
CA GLN A 62 -17.60 -8.97 2.32
C GLN A 62 -16.57 -9.91 1.66
N GLN A 63 -15.46 -10.23 2.34
CA GLN A 63 -14.42 -11.14 1.83
C GLN A 63 -14.51 -12.57 2.38
N HIS A 64 -15.68 -12.96 2.88
CA HIS A 64 -15.90 -14.25 3.53
C HIS A 64 -16.87 -15.11 2.74
N LEU A 65 -16.64 -16.43 2.76
CA LEU A 65 -17.58 -17.44 2.32
C LEU A 65 -18.10 -18.19 3.54
N PHE A 66 -19.43 -18.22 3.68
CA PHE A 66 -20.14 -18.95 4.72
C PHE A 66 -20.83 -20.15 4.12
N TYR A 67 -20.94 -21.22 4.91
CA TYR A 67 -21.83 -22.32 4.57
C TYR A 67 -22.75 -22.67 5.74
N PHE A 68 -23.98 -23.03 5.39
CA PHE A 68 -25.03 -23.42 6.29
C PHE A 68 -25.43 -24.88 6.02
N ARG A 69 -25.80 -25.56 7.10
CA ARG A 69 -26.38 -26.90 7.06
C ARG A 69 -27.83 -26.82 6.58
N GLU A 70 -28.43 -27.97 6.28
CA GLU A 70 -29.84 -28.03 5.83
C GLU A 70 -30.83 -27.51 6.88
N ASN A 71 -30.52 -27.69 8.17
CA ASN A 71 -31.30 -27.13 9.29
C ASN A 71 -31.11 -25.61 9.50
N GLY A 72 -30.36 -24.94 8.61
CA GLY A 72 -30.10 -23.49 8.69
C GLY A 72 -28.95 -23.10 9.63
N GLU A 73 -28.36 -24.03 10.38
CA GLU A 73 -27.22 -23.72 11.26
C GLU A 73 -25.97 -23.33 10.47
N LEU A 74 -25.25 -22.31 10.95
CA LEU A 74 -23.93 -21.97 10.42
C LEU A 74 -22.97 -23.14 10.64
N GLY A 75 -22.52 -23.74 9.55
CA GLY A 75 -21.58 -24.86 9.60
C GLY A 75 -20.12 -24.42 9.69
N GLY A 76 -19.80 -23.26 9.12
CA GLY A 76 -18.47 -22.66 9.16
C GLY A 76 -18.28 -21.55 8.12
N PHE A 77 -17.13 -20.91 8.17
CA PHE A 77 -16.78 -19.80 7.27
C PHE A 77 -15.29 -19.81 6.92
N VAL A 78 -14.90 -19.06 5.90
CA VAL A 78 -13.50 -18.88 5.50
C VAL A 78 -13.27 -17.48 4.93
N VAL A 79 -12.12 -16.88 5.23
CA VAL A 79 -11.65 -15.64 4.58
C VAL A 79 -11.05 -16.02 3.23
N LEU A 80 -11.50 -15.37 2.16
CA LEU A 80 -11.18 -15.77 0.79
C LEU A 80 -9.79 -15.32 0.30
N LYS A 81 -9.10 -14.44 1.04
CA LYS A 81 -7.83 -13.83 0.60
C LYS A 81 -6.74 -14.81 0.15
N ASN A 82 -6.69 -16.02 0.72
CA ASN A 82 -5.73 -17.08 0.36
C ASN A 82 -6.41 -18.34 -0.19
N VAL A 83 -7.61 -18.20 -0.76
CA VAL A 83 -8.37 -19.28 -1.38
C VAL A 83 -8.18 -19.24 -2.88
N TYR A 84 -7.74 -20.35 -3.46
CA TYR A 84 -7.68 -20.54 -4.90
C TYR A 84 -9.02 -21.05 -5.42
N PHE A 85 -9.49 -20.47 -6.50
CA PHE A 85 -10.73 -20.80 -7.19
C PHE A 85 -10.40 -21.54 -8.49
N LYS A 86 -11.04 -22.68 -8.72
CA LYS A 86 -11.01 -23.38 -9.99
C LYS A 86 -12.39 -23.90 -10.36
N LEU A 87 -12.90 -23.48 -11.51
CA LEU A 87 -14.13 -23.99 -12.08
C LEU A 87 -13.80 -25.07 -13.12
N THR A 88 -14.53 -26.18 -13.11
CA THR A 88 -14.40 -27.24 -14.12
C THR A 88 -15.78 -27.63 -14.61
N LYS A 89 -16.04 -27.41 -15.90
CA LYS A 89 -17.20 -27.98 -16.59
C LYS A 89 -16.96 -29.48 -16.81
N LYS A 90 -17.95 -30.28 -16.48
CA LYS A 90 -17.99 -31.73 -16.61
C LYS A 90 -19.18 -32.12 -17.47
N TYR A 91 -19.11 -33.30 -18.07
CA TYR A 91 -20.32 -33.94 -18.60
C TYR A 91 -20.97 -34.70 -17.45
N ALA A 92 -22.26 -34.47 -17.21
CA ALA A 92 -23.01 -35.23 -16.22
C ALA A 92 -22.97 -36.72 -16.59
N THR A 93 -22.64 -37.57 -15.62
CA THR A 93 -22.60 -39.03 -15.80
C THR A 93 -23.56 -39.69 -14.83
N GLN A 94 -23.83 -40.99 -15.02
CA GLN A 94 -24.62 -41.77 -14.05
C GLN A 94 -24.03 -41.75 -12.63
N SER A 95 -22.71 -41.52 -12.49
CA SER A 95 -22.02 -41.47 -11.20
C SER A 95 -21.89 -40.06 -10.61
N ILE A 96 -21.94 -39.00 -11.43
CA ILE A 96 -21.88 -37.61 -11.01
C ILE A 96 -23.00 -36.85 -11.73
N PRO A 97 -24.15 -36.61 -11.06
CA PRO A 97 -25.35 -36.04 -11.69
C PRO A 97 -25.24 -34.52 -11.90
N TYR A 98 -24.04 -33.95 -11.83
CA TYR A 98 -23.78 -32.52 -11.90
C TYR A 98 -22.85 -32.19 -13.06
N ASP A 99 -23.20 -31.18 -13.85
CA ASP A 99 -22.43 -30.71 -15.01
C ASP A 99 -21.21 -29.85 -14.64
N SER A 100 -21.10 -29.40 -13.39
CA SER A 100 -20.06 -28.45 -13.00
C SER A 100 -19.50 -28.75 -11.62
N CYS A 101 -18.23 -28.39 -11.44
CA CYS A 101 -17.50 -28.55 -10.19
C CYS A 101 -16.66 -27.31 -9.90
N LEU A 102 -16.94 -26.65 -8.77
CA LEU A 102 -16.10 -25.62 -8.18
C LEU A 102 -15.14 -26.28 -7.18
N THR A 103 -13.85 -26.15 -7.43
CA THR A 103 -12.79 -26.55 -6.52
C THR A 103 -12.25 -25.31 -5.81
N LEU A 104 -12.27 -25.32 -4.47
CA LEU A 104 -11.61 -24.31 -3.65
C LEU A 104 -10.45 -24.92 -2.89
N ILE A 105 -9.27 -24.29 -2.97
CA ILE A 105 -8.04 -24.78 -2.32
C ILE A 105 -7.52 -23.70 -1.38
N ARG A 106 -7.19 -24.09 -0.15
CA ARG A 106 -6.60 -23.22 0.86
C ARG A 106 -5.59 -24.01 1.66
N ASP A 107 -4.35 -23.54 1.67
CA ASP A 107 -3.21 -24.26 2.25
C ASP A 107 -3.12 -25.70 1.72
N ARG A 108 -3.24 -26.72 2.58
CA ARG A 108 -3.29 -28.15 2.22
C ARG A 108 -4.70 -28.71 2.08
N SER A 109 -5.73 -27.89 2.32
CA SER A 109 -7.12 -28.31 2.29
C SER A 109 -7.77 -28.00 0.93
N ARG A 110 -8.64 -28.89 0.50
CA ARG A 110 -9.43 -28.75 -0.73
C ARG A 110 -10.88 -29.10 -0.47
N ILE A 111 -11.79 -28.36 -1.09
CA ILE A 111 -13.20 -28.74 -1.18
C ILE A 111 -13.66 -28.72 -2.64
N ASP A 112 -14.45 -29.71 -3.00
CA ASP A 112 -15.09 -29.83 -4.31
C ASP A 112 -16.60 -29.68 -4.10
N LEU A 113 -17.18 -28.71 -4.80
CA LEU A 113 -18.59 -28.34 -4.77
C LEU A 113 -19.20 -28.55 -6.15
N TYR A 114 -20.24 -29.36 -6.23
CA TYR A 114 -20.88 -29.81 -7.45
C TYR A 114 -22.24 -29.14 -7.60
N PHE A 115 -22.61 -28.81 -8.83
CA PHE A 115 -23.85 -28.11 -9.17
C PHE A 115 -24.14 -28.22 -10.66
N ASN A 116 -25.36 -27.85 -11.05
CA ASN A 116 -25.72 -27.55 -12.43
C ASN A 116 -25.74 -26.03 -12.61
N LEU A 117 -25.29 -25.52 -13.75
CA LEU A 117 -25.25 -24.08 -13.97
C LEU A 117 -26.66 -23.48 -13.97
N SER A 118 -26.81 -22.38 -13.24
CA SER A 118 -27.99 -21.51 -13.26
C SER A 118 -27.53 -20.04 -13.22
N PRO A 119 -28.38 -19.07 -13.60
CA PRO A 119 -28.04 -17.65 -13.52
C PRO A 119 -27.60 -17.20 -12.12
N GLU A 120 -28.26 -17.71 -11.07
CA GLU A 120 -27.98 -17.38 -9.67
C GLU A 120 -26.61 -17.92 -9.24
N ILE A 121 -26.28 -19.15 -9.67
CA ILE A 121 -24.96 -19.75 -9.45
C ILE A 121 -23.89 -18.95 -10.20
N ASP A 122 -24.13 -18.53 -11.44
CA ASP A 122 -23.17 -17.75 -12.21
C ASP A 122 -22.83 -16.40 -11.55
N ILE A 123 -23.84 -15.68 -11.04
CA ILE A 123 -23.65 -14.46 -10.25
C ILE A 123 -22.81 -14.76 -9.00
N PHE A 124 -23.13 -15.83 -8.27
CA PHE A 124 -22.37 -16.24 -7.09
C PHE A 124 -20.90 -16.59 -7.42
N LEU A 125 -20.65 -17.29 -8.54
CA LEU A 125 -19.29 -17.64 -8.98
C LEU A 125 -18.49 -16.38 -9.34
N ARG A 126 -19.10 -15.42 -10.07
CA ARG A 126 -18.46 -14.14 -10.39
C ARG A 126 -18.09 -13.35 -9.14
N GLU A 127 -18.98 -13.30 -8.15
CA GLU A 127 -18.69 -12.66 -6.86
C GLU A 127 -17.55 -13.38 -6.11
N LEU A 128 -17.54 -14.71 -6.12
CA LEU A 128 -16.49 -15.48 -5.45
C LEU A 128 -15.13 -15.28 -6.11
N GLN A 129 -15.07 -15.21 -7.44
CA GLN A 129 -13.86 -14.94 -8.22
C GLN A 129 -13.21 -13.60 -7.83
N ARG A 130 -13.99 -12.57 -7.52
CA ARG A 130 -13.45 -11.26 -7.08
C ARG A 130 -12.59 -11.37 -5.81
N PHE A 131 -12.89 -12.34 -4.94
CA PHE A 131 -12.24 -12.52 -3.64
C PHE A 131 -11.26 -13.70 -3.57
N CYS A 132 -11.23 -14.57 -4.57
CA CYS A 132 -10.30 -15.70 -4.65
C CYS A 132 -9.06 -15.36 -5.50
N ILE A 133 -8.10 -16.28 -5.53
CA ILE A 133 -6.97 -16.30 -6.47
C ILE A 133 -7.32 -17.27 -7.61
N ILE A 134 -7.15 -16.86 -8.86
CA ILE A 134 -7.58 -17.61 -10.04
C ILE A 134 -6.37 -17.92 -10.93
N ASP A 135 -6.47 -18.93 -11.78
CA ASP A 135 -5.51 -19.18 -12.86
C ASP A 135 -6.05 -18.70 -14.22
N GLY A 136 -5.24 -18.86 -15.28
CA GLY A 136 -5.70 -18.59 -16.64
C GLY A 136 -5.92 -17.10 -16.95
N PHE A 137 -5.03 -16.21 -16.49
CA PHE A 137 -5.08 -14.77 -16.81
C PHE A 137 -5.29 -14.52 -18.31
N ASP A 138 -4.52 -15.20 -19.16
CA ASP A 138 -4.54 -15.05 -20.63
C ASP A 138 -5.85 -15.52 -21.29
N GLN A 139 -6.75 -16.15 -20.53
CA GLN A 139 -8.09 -16.55 -21.01
C GLN A 139 -9.12 -15.43 -20.90
N GLN A 140 -8.85 -14.42 -20.07
CA GLN A 140 -9.78 -13.31 -19.82
C GLN A 140 -9.18 -11.95 -20.17
N TYR A 141 -7.86 -11.80 -20.11
CA TYR A 141 -7.18 -10.54 -20.34
C TYR A 141 -6.01 -10.70 -21.30
N GLN A 142 -5.79 -9.68 -22.12
CA GLN A 142 -4.61 -9.51 -22.93
C GLN A 142 -3.74 -8.39 -22.35
N LEU A 143 -2.46 -8.67 -22.07
CA LEU A 143 -1.50 -7.62 -21.74
C LEU A 143 -1.13 -6.82 -23.00
N LEU A 144 -1.13 -5.51 -22.87
CA LEU A 144 -0.74 -4.56 -23.90
C LEU A 144 0.62 -3.93 -23.51
N GLN A 145 0.71 -2.60 -23.50
CA GLN A 145 1.95 -1.88 -23.21
C GLN A 145 2.27 -1.79 -21.71
N ASN A 146 3.56 -1.73 -21.38
CA ASN A 146 4.03 -1.38 -20.03
C ASN A 146 3.78 0.12 -19.79
N ILE A 147 3.03 0.44 -18.74
CA ILE A 147 2.66 1.82 -18.35
C ILE A 147 3.35 2.26 -17.06
N GLY A 148 4.12 1.37 -16.40
CA GLY A 148 4.83 1.69 -15.18
C GLY A 148 5.77 0.58 -14.75
N THR A 149 6.93 0.95 -14.21
CA THR A 149 7.92 -0.01 -13.69
C THR A 149 8.32 0.40 -12.28
N GLY A 150 8.09 -0.48 -11.32
CA GLY A 150 8.55 -0.37 -9.93
C GLY A 150 9.73 -1.29 -9.65
N SER A 151 10.21 -1.29 -8.40
CA SER A 151 11.34 -2.14 -7.97
C SER A 151 11.01 -3.63 -7.94
N THR A 152 9.74 -3.99 -7.77
CA THR A 152 9.29 -5.37 -7.52
C THR A 152 8.10 -5.79 -8.40
N ALA A 153 7.60 -4.89 -9.24
CA ALA A 153 6.44 -5.10 -10.08
C ALA A 153 6.51 -4.23 -11.34
N GLN A 154 5.92 -4.72 -12.42
CA GLN A 154 5.61 -3.95 -13.61
C GLN A 154 4.10 -3.72 -13.68
N VAL A 155 3.69 -2.61 -14.25
CA VAL A 155 2.29 -2.27 -14.47
C VAL A 155 2.06 -2.19 -15.96
N PHE A 156 1.12 -2.98 -16.46
CA PHE A 156 0.76 -3.04 -17.87
C PHE A 156 -0.66 -2.50 -18.06
N LEU A 157 -0.90 -1.83 -19.19
CA LEU A 157 -2.24 -1.71 -19.72
C LEU A 157 -2.69 -3.11 -20.15
N ALA A 158 -3.92 -3.48 -19.82
CA ALA A 158 -4.52 -4.73 -20.25
C ALA A 158 -5.96 -4.49 -20.69
N GLU A 159 -6.46 -5.38 -21.54
CA GLU A 159 -7.82 -5.34 -22.05
C GLU A 159 -8.51 -6.67 -21.76
N ASN A 160 -9.76 -6.63 -21.31
CA ASN A 160 -10.57 -7.83 -21.18
C ASN A 160 -11.01 -8.29 -22.57
N ILE A 161 -10.80 -9.57 -22.87
CA ILE A 161 -10.98 -10.14 -24.21
C ILE A 161 -12.46 -10.17 -24.65
N GLN A 162 -13.40 -10.19 -23.70
CA GLN A 162 -14.83 -10.32 -23.98
C GLN A 162 -15.52 -8.96 -24.21
N ASP A 163 -15.25 -7.98 -23.36
CA ASP A 163 -15.93 -6.69 -23.37
C ASP A 163 -15.05 -5.52 -23.82
N HIS A 164 -13.78 -5.77 -24.12
CA HIS A 164 -12.76 -4.77 -24.50
C HIS A 164 -12.54 -3.68 -23.45
N GLN A 165 -13.00 -3.89 -22.22
CA GLN A 165 -12.78 -2.92 -21.14
C GLN A 165 -11.31 -2.93 -20.73
N GLN A 166 -10.74 -1.73 -20.59
CA GLN A 166 -9.34 -1.56 -20.23
C GLN A 166 -9.12 -1.49 -18.71
N TYR A 167 -7.99 -2.05 -18.29
CA TYR A 167 -7.54 -2.16 -16.91
C TYR A 167 -6.04 -1.90 -16.81
N ALA A 168 -5.57 -1.62 -15.61
CA ALA A 168 -4.16 -1.74 -15.29
C ALA A 168 -3.91 -3.11 -14.64
N VAL A 169 -2.78 -3.73 -14.96
CA VAL A 169 -2.36 -5.02 -14.37
C VAL A 169 -1.02 -4.85 -13.71
N LYS A 170 -1.00 -4.89 -12.38
CA LYS A 170 0.23 -4.95 -11.59
C LYS A 170 0.73 -6.39 -11.57
N GLN A 171 1.75 -6.67 -12.37
CA GLN A 171 2.41 -7.95 -12.50
C GLN A 171 3.62 -8.02 -11.56
N ILE A 172 3.56 -8.95 -10.61
CA ILE A 172 4.56 -9.16 -9.58
C ILE A 172 5.26 -10.48 -9.89
N GLU A 173 6.58 -10.45 -10.05
CA GLU A 173 7.37 -11.68 -10.20
C GLU A 173 7.41 -12.45 -8.88
N LYS A 174 7.21 -13.76 -8.96
CA LYS A 174 7.30 -14.62 -7.79
C LYS A 174 8.75 -14.76 -7.37
N GLU A 175 8.97 -14.54 -6.08
CA GLU A 175 10.25 -14.82 -5.43
C GLU A 175 10.61 -16.32 -5.59
N GLN A 176 11.69 -16.58 -6.33
CA GLN A 176 12.21 -17.94 -6.54
C GLN A 176 13.01 -18.43 -5.33
N ALA A 177 13.52 -17.50 -4.51
CA ALA A 177 14.22 -17.84 -3.27
C ALA A 177 13.26 -18.53 -2.27
N THR A 178 13.68 -19.67 -1.74
CA THR A 178 12.88 -20.45 -0.77
C THR A 178 13.11 -19.94 0.66
N GLY A 179 12.23 -20.34 1.59
CA GLY A 179 12.39 -20.04 3.01
C GLY A 179 11.68 -18.76 3.49
N ARG A 180 12.23 -18.14 4.55
CA ARG A 180 11.55 -17.11 5.35
C ARG A 180 11.18 -15.86 4.55
N HIS A 181 12.03 -15.45 3.61
CA HIS A 181 11.80 -14.26 2.78
C HIS A 181 10.56 -14.41 1.88
N ARG A 182 10.43 -15.54 1.16
CA ARG A 182 9.23 -15.82 0.36
C ARG A 182 7.97 -15.78 1.22
N VAL A 183 7.99 -16.43 2.39
CA VAL A 183 6.84 -16.45 3.31
C VAL A 183 6.46 -15.05 3.81
N LEU A 184 7.44 -14.20 4.11
CA LEU A 184 7.16 -12.83 4.53
C LEU A 184 6.56 -12.01 3.37
N ARG A 185 7.16 -12.05 2.19
CA ARG A 185 6.70 -11.29 1.01
C ARG A 185 5.29 -11.69 0.56
N SER A 186 5.01 -12.99 0.58
CA SER A 186 3.70 -13.52 0.23
C SER A 186 2.64 -13.17 1.29
N LYS A 187 2.98 -13.12 2.59
CA LYS A 187 2.10 -12.58 3.63
C LYS A 187 1.83 -11.08 3.44
N THR A 188 2.84 -10.26 3.19
CA THR A 188 2.66 -8.82 2.98
C THR A 188 1.80 -8.54 1.75
N LEU A 189 1.97 -9.31 0.67
CA LEU A 189 1.13 -9.18 -0.53
C LEU A 189 -0.32 -9.60 -0.28
N LEU A 190 -0.57 -10.66 0.49
CA LEU A 190 -1.93 -11.03 0.92
C LEU A 190 -2.58 -9.95 1.79
N GLU A 191 -1.78 -9.26 2.61
CA GLU A 191 -2.26 -8.11 3.40
C GLU A 191 -2.64 -6.95 2.48
N GLU A 192 -1.81 -6.58 1.50
CA GLU A 192 -2.14 -5.57 0.48
C GLU A 192 -3.44 -5.92 -0.25
N ILE A 193 -3.56 -7.14 -0.78
CA ILE A 193 -4.77 -7.64 -1.47
C ILE A 193 -6.00 -7.54 -0.56
N PHE A 194 -5.86 -7.91 0.72
CA PHE A 194 -6.95 -7.86 1.69
C PHE A 194 -7.38 -6.42 2.00
N MET A 195 -6.45 -5.48 2.12
CA MET A 195 -6.76 -4.06 2.34
C MET A 195 -7.50 -3.48 1.13
N MET A 196 -7.03 -3.74 -0.09
CA MET A 196 -7.69 -3.29 -1.32
C MET A 196 -9.13 -3.81 -1.43
N ARG A 197 -9.37 -5.09 -1.12
CA ARG A 197 -10.72 -5.69 -1.13
C ARG A 197 -11.63 -5.21 0.01
N SER A 198 -11.08 -4.54 1.02
CA SER A 198 -11.85 -4.02 2.17
C SER A 198 -12.41 -2.62 1.92
N LEU A 199 -12.01 -2.00 0.81
CA LEU A 199 -12.36 -0.63 0.44
C LEU A 199 -13.18 -0.66 -0.86
N ASP A 200 -14.26 0.12 -0.90
CA ASP A 200 -15.13 0.26 -2.06
C ASP A 200 -15.61 1.71 -2.07
N HIS A 201 -14.89 2.55 -2.79
CA HIS A 201 -15.11 3.98 -2.87
C HIS A 201 -14.68 4.46 -4.26
N PRO A 202 -15.41 5.38 -4.91
CA PRO A 202 -15.10 5.81 -6.28
C PRO A 202 -13.70 6.41 -6.43
N ASN A 203 -13.14 7.02 -5.39
CA ASN A 203 -11.80 7.61 -5.40
C ASN A 203 -10.71 6.69 -4.80
N ILE A 204 -10.99 5.39 -4.64
CA ILE A 204 -10.01 4.38 -4.24
C ILE A 204 -9.84 3.39 -5.38
N MET A 205 -8.58 3.05 -5.69
CA MET A 205 -8.24 2.05 -6.69
C MET A 205 -8.89 0.70 -6.37
N LYS A 206 -9.72 0.21 -7.28
CA LYS A 206 -10.42 -1.06 -7.13
C LYS A 206 -9.52 -2.21 -7.55
N LEU A 207 -9.45 -3.25 -6.73
CA LEU A 207 -8.91 -4.56 -7.11
C LEU A 207 -10.06 -5.40 -7.67
N HIS A 208 -10.03 -5.68 -8.97
CA HIS A 208 -11.07 -6.44 -9.66
C HIS A 208 -10.86 -7.95 -9.46
N GLN A 209 -9.68 -8.45 -9.79
CA GLN A 209 -9.33 -9.87 -9.76
C GLN A 209 -7.85 -10.08 -9.44
N VAL A 210 -7.53 -11.28 -8.94
CA VAL A 210 -6.15 -11.71 -8.65
C VAL A 210 -5.89 -13.01 -9.38
N TYR A 211 -4.86 -13.02 -10.21
CA TYR A 211 -4.39 -14.20 -10.91
C TYR A 211 -3.04 -14.65 -10.40
N GLU A 212 -2.82 -15.96 -10.49
CA GLU A 212 -1.52 -16.56 -10.26
C GLU A 212 -1.18 -17.51 -11.41
N SER A 213 -0.07 -17.21 -12.09
CA SER A 213 0.57 -18.09 -13.06
C SER A 213 1.75 -18.80 -12.41
N GLU A 214 2.55 -19.57 -13.14
CA GLU A 214 3.75 -20.21 -12.58
C GLU A 214 4.79 -19.18 -12.09
N LYS A 215 4.99 -18.09 -12.84
CA LYS A 215 6.04 -17.10 -12.61
C LYS A 215 5.56 -15.80 -11.98
N HIS A 216 4.28 -15.47 -12.12
CA HIS A 216 3.76 -14.15 -11.76
C HIS A 216 2.49 -14.23 -10.93
N ILE A 217 2.27 -13.16 -10.17
CA ILE A 217 0.99 -12.81 -9.56
C ILE A 217 0.52 -11.54 -10.28
N GLN A 218 -0.69 -11.55 -10.83
CA GLN A 218 -1.25 -10.42 -11.55
C GLN A 218 -2.45 -9.86 -10.81
N LEU A 219 -2.39 -8.58 -10.44
CA LEU A 219 -3.50 -7.86 -9.83
C LEU A 219 -4.18 -7.01 -10.91
N VAL A 220 -5.42 -7.34 -11.26
CA VAL A 220 -6.24 -6.55 -12.19
C VAL A 220 -6.87 -5.42 -11.41
N ILE A 221 -6.49 -4.18 -11.71
CA ILE A 221 -6.83 -2.98 -10.95
C ILE A 221 -7.41 -1.90 -11.85
N SER A 222 -8.08 -0.90 -11.26
CA SER A 222 -8.56 0.26 -12.00
C SER A 222 -7.43 0.96 -12.77
N LEU A 223 -7.69 1.31 -14.02
CA LEU A 223 -6.80 2.11 -14.84
C LEU A 223 -7.02 3.59 -14.53
N PHE A 224 -5.95 4.30 -14.15
CA PHE A 224 -5.95 5.75 -13.99
C PHE A 224 -4.92 6.34 -14.95
N GLU A 225 -5.39 7.12 -15.92
CA GLU A 225 -4.59 7.54 -17.07
C GLU A 225 -4.11 9.00 -17.00
N GLY A 226 -4.60 9.76 -16.04
CA GLY A 226 -4.38 11.20 -15.96
C GLY A 226 -3.07 11.64 -15.31
N GLY A 227 -2.14 10.71 -15.05
CA GLY A 227 -0.87 11.00 -14.40
C GLY A 227 -0.99 11.22 -12.89
N GLN A 228 0.09 11.68 -12.27
CA GLN A 228 0.20 11.91 -10.84
C GLN A 228 -0.41 13.26 -10.44
N LEU A 229 -0.77 13.39 -9.16
CA LEU A 229 -1.40 14.61 -8.61
C LEU A 229 -0.66 15.89 -9.00
N MET A 230 0.68 15.91 -8.87
CA MET A 230 1.49 17.11 -9.11
C MET A 230 1.64 17.48 -10.59
N ASP A 231 1.27 16.59 -11.52
CA ASP A 231 1.43 16.82 -12.95
C ASP A 231 0.42 17.86 -13.46
N LYS A 232 -0.81 17.85 -12.93
CA LYS A 232 -1.90 18.74 -13.37
C LYS A 232 -2.28 19.83 -12.37
N ILE A 233 -2.05 19.60 -11.08
CA ILE A 233 -2.57 20.48 -10.00
C ILE A 233 -2.11 21.94 -10.13
N LYS A 234 -0.94 22.18 -10.72
CA LYS A 234 -0.38 23.51 -10.93
C LYS A 234 -1.25 24.38 -11.84
N ASN A 235 -1.98 23.75 -12.77
CA ASN A 235 -2.82 24.43 -13.75
C ASN A 235 -4.24 24.68 -13.23
N PHE A 236 -4.61 24.09 -12.09
CA PHE A 236 -5.93 24.27 -11.51
C PHE A 236 -6.02 25.57 -10.71
N ASN A 237 -7.17 26.23 -10.82
CA ASN A 237 -7.50 27.40 -10.02
C ASN A 237 -7.70 27.02 -8.54
N PHE A 238 -7.84 28.05 -7.71
CA PHE A 238 -7.98 27.87 -6.26
C PHE A 238 -9.19 27.00 -5.88
N LEU A 239 -10.34 27.20 -6.54
CA LEU A 239 -11.56 26.46 -6.22
C LEU A 239 -11.42 24.97 -6.50
N ILE A 240 -10.87 24.60 -7.66
CA ILE A 240 -10.62 23.20 -8.00
C ILE A 240 -9.64 22.58 -7.01
N LYS A 241 -8.58 23.30 -6.60
CA LYS A 241 -7.66 22.83 -5.56
C LYS A 241 -8.34 22.61 -4.21
N ARG A 242 -9.26 23.50 -3.82
CA ARG A 242 -10.07 23.38 -2.60
C ARG A 242 -10.98 22.16 -2.65
N GLU A 243 -11.70 21.96 -3.75
CA GLU A 243 -12.56 20.78 -3.92
C GLU A 243 -11.75 19.48 -3.97
N LEU A 244 -10.60 19.47 -4.65
CA LEU A 244 -9.71 18.32 -4.67
C LEU A 244 -9.18 17.99 -3.26
N ALA A 245 -8.79 19.00 -2.47
CA ALA A 245 -8.37 18.81 -1.09
C ALA A 245 -9.51 18.24 -0.23
N LYS A 246 -10.75 18.69 -0.44
CA LYS A 246 -11.94 18.15 0.22
C LYS A 246 -12.17 16.68 -0.13
N VAL A 247 -12.19 16.34 -1.43
CA VAL A 247 -12.35 14.96 -1.91
C VAL A 247 -11.25 14.05 -1.39
N LEU A 248 -10.00 14.52 -1.30
CA LEU A 248 -8.91 13.77 -0.70
C LEU A 248 -9.18 13.45 0.78
N ILE A 249 -9.62 14.44 1.57
CA ILE A 249 -9.98 14.25 2.97
C ILE A 249 -11.16 13.29 3.12
N GLU A 250 -12.23 13.46 2.33
CA GLU A 250 -13.41 12.58 2.34
C GLU A 250 -13.04 11.13 2.01
N THR A 251 -12.19 10.94 1.00
CA THR A 251 -11.74 9.61 0.56
C THR A 251 -10.96 8.89 1.64
N VAL A 252 -10.02 9.57 2.32
CA VAL A 252 -9.26 8.94 3.42
C VAL A 252 -10.10 8.85 4.69
N HIS A 253 -11.05 9.76 4.90
CA HIS A 253 -12.03 9.64 5.98
C HIS A 253 -12.83 8.35 5.84
N TYR A 254 -13.29 8.02 4.63
CA TYR A 254 -13.91 6.73 4.35
C TYR A 254 -13.02 5.56 4.79
N MET A 255 -11.72 5.56 4.45
CA MET A 255 -10.78 4.52 4.92
C MET A 255 -10.73 4.44 6.46
N HIS A 256 -10.69 5.60 7.11
CA HIS A 256 -10.66 5.70 8.58
C HIS A 256 -11.95 5.17 9.22
N THR A 257 -13.13 5.38 8.61
CA THR A 257 -14.39 4.78 9.10
C THR A 257 -14.38 3.25 9.03
N LYS A 258 -13.63 2.67 8.09
CA LYS A 258 -13.39 1.22 8.02
C LYS A 258 -12.30 0.73 8.99
N GLY A 259 -11.61 1.65 9.67
CA GLY A 259 -10.49 1.36 10.54
C GLY A 259 -9.24 0.96 9.77
N ILE A 260 -9.03 1.52 8.58
CA ILE A 260 -7.88 1.25 7.72
C ILE A 260 -7.01 2.50 7.61
N MET A 261 -5.70 2.31 7.77
CA MET A 261 -4.66 3.32 7.58
C MET A 261 -3.92 3.06 6.28
N HIS A 262 -3.60 4.10 5.52
CA HIS A 262 -2.80 3.98 4.30
C HIS A 262 -1.30 3.89 4.58
N ARG A 263 -0.78 4.74 5.48
CA ARG A 263 0.62 4.84 5.95
C ARG A 263 1.68 5.25 4.92
N ASP A 264 1.35 5.35 3.64
CA ASP A 264 2.25 5.91 2.61
C ASP A 264 1.52 6.86 1.64
N LEU A 265 0.69 7.76 2.17
CA LEU A 265 0.06 8.80 1.35
C LEU A 265 1.11 9.83 0.90
N LYS A 266 1.16 10.05 -0.41
CA LYS A 266 2.03 11.01 -1.10
C LYS A 266 1.44 11.32 -2.48
N PRO A 267 1.82 12.42 -3.13
CA PRO A 267 1.30 12.78 -4.45
C PRO A 267 1.52 11.71 -5.52
N PHE A 268 2.60 10.92 -5.42
CA PHE A 268 2.86 9.80 -6.34
C PHE A 268 1.80 8.68 -6.28
N ASN A 269 1.15 8.51 -5.13
CA ASN A 269 0.12 7.49 -4.89
C ASN A 269 -1.31 8.03 -5.14
N ILE A 270 -1.43 9.27 -5.63
CA ILE A 270 -2.70 9.91 -5.99
C ILE A 270 -2.64 10.21 -7.48
N LEU A 271 -3.51 9.54 -8.25
CA LEU A 271 -3.50 9.62 -9.70
C LEU A 271 -4.81 10.25 -10.19
N TYR A 272 -4.75 11.01 -11.28
CA TYR A 272 -5.97 11.44 -11.97
C TYR A 272 -6.55 10.29 -12.78
N LYS A 273 -7.88 10.17 -12.77
CA LYS A 273 -8.57 9.08 -13.46
C LYS A 273 -8.42 9.21 -14.97
N ASN A 274 -8.59 10.42 -15.50
CA ASN A 274 -8.63 10.68 -16.94
C ASN A 274 -7.53 11.64 -17.41
N LYS A 275 -7.16 11.49 -18.68
CA LYS A 275 -6.14 12.30 -19.38
C LYS A 275 -6.56 13.74 -19.64
N ASP A 276 -7.87 14.04 -19.63
CA ASP A 276 -8.38 15.39 -19.87
C ASP A 276 -7.71 16.40 -18.91
N PRO A 277 -6.96 17.40 -19.40
CA PRO A 277 -6.30 18.40 -18.58
C PRO A 277 -7.21 19.12 -17.59
N GLN A 278 -8.50 19.27 -17.89
CA GLN A 278 -9.48 19.95 -17.05
C GLN A 278 -10.13 19.02 -16.01
N ASP A 279 -10.05 17.70 -16.20
CA ASP A 279 -10.61 16.74 -15.27
C ASP A 279 -9.75 16.62 -14.01
N TRP A 280 -10.33 16.95 -12.86
CA TRP A 280 -9.67 16.92 -11.56
C TRP A 280 -9.99 15.67 -10.74
N HIS A 281 -10.80 14.72 -11.25
CA HIS A 281 -11.15 13.51 -10.52
C HIS A 281 -9.91 12.63 -10.26
N ILE A 282 -9.67 12.32 -8.99
CA ILE A 282 -8.53 11.53 -8.53
C ILE A 282 -8.93 10.14 -8.02
N GLY A 283 -7.96 9.24 -7.95
CA GLY A 283 -8.00 7.97 -7.24
C GLY A 283 -6.74 7.75 -6.41
N ILE A 284 -6.90 7.19 -5.22
CA ILE A 284 -5.79 6.78 -4.34
C ILE A 284 -5.43 5.33 -4.62
N GLY A 285 -4.14 5.05 -4.80
CA GLY A 285 -3.59 3.71 -5.02
C GLY A 285 -2.44 3.38 -4.07
N ASP A 286 -1.84 2.19 -4.29
CA ASP A 286 -0.70 1.64 -3.56
C ASP A 286 -0.93 1.38 -2.04
N PHE A 287 -1.55 0.23 -1.77
CA PHE A 287 -1.90 -0.21 -0.42
C PHE A 287 -0.81 -1.10 0.21
N GLY A 288 0.41 -1.11 -0.33
CA GLY A 288 1.49 -2.01 0.11
C GLY A 288 1.92 -1.82 1.58
N PHE A 289 1.67 -0.62 2.14
CA PHE A 289 1.85 -0.33 3.55
C PHE A 289 0.54 -0.23 4.33
N SER A 290 -0.62 -0.46 3.73
CA SER A 290 -1.88 -0.28 4.45
C SER A 290 -2.11 -1.36 5.53
N THR A 291 -2.85 -1.01 6.59
CA THR A 291 -3.20 -1.98 7.63
C THR A 291 -4.49 -1.56 8.35
N SER A 292 -5.10 -2.49 9.10
CA SER A 292 -6.29 -2.19 9.89
C SER A 292 -5.97 -2.07 11.38
N ILE A 293 -6.48 -1.03 12.02
CA ILE A 293 -6.40 -0.86 13.49
C ILE A 293 -7.23 -1.90 14.25
N LYS A 294 -8.18 -2.59 13.57
CA LYS A 294 -9.01 -3.64 14.17
C LYS A 294 -8.25 -4.95 14.33
N GLN A 295 -7.17 -5.15 13.57
CA GLN A 295 -6.37 -6.36 13.65
C GLN A 295 -5.34 -6.21 14.79
N GLN A 296 -5.75 -6.54 16.01
CA GLN A 296 -4.96 -6.41 17.25
C GLN A 296 -3.61 -7.16 17.25
N GLN A 297 -3.35 -8.00 16.24
CA GLN A 297 -2.17 -8.87 16.15
C GLN A 297 -1.07 -8.36 15.20
N HIS A 298 -1.24 -7.22 14.53
CA HIS A 298 -0.18 -6.70 13.66
C HIS A 298 0.84 -5.87 14.44
N ILE A 299 2.10 -6.32 14.38
CA ILE A 299 3.24 -5.53 14.80
C ILE A 299 3.36 -4.36 13.82
N LEU A 300 3.08 -3.15 14.29
CA LEU A 300 3.38 -1.94 13.54
C LEU A 300 4.90 -1.75 13.46
N TYR A 301 5.36 -1.16 12.37
CA TYR A 301 6.78 -0.90 12.10
C TYR A 301 6.93 0.47 11.44
N LYS A 302 8.18 0.95 11.34
CA LYS A 302 8.50 2.19 10.63
C LYS A 302 8.33 1.99 9.13
N CYS A 303 7.48 2.80 8.50
CA CYS A 303 7.22 2.76 7.06
C CYS A 303 6.89 4.17 6.54
N GLY A 304 6.63 4.27 5.24
CA GLY A 304 6.25 5.53 4.59
C GLY A 304 7.41 6.30 3.97
N THR A 305 7.07 7.31 3.19
CA THR A 305 8.02 8.10 2.39
C THR A 305 8.53 9.33 3.16
N PRO A 306 9.86 9.54 3.24
CA PRO A 306 10.44 10.77 3.81
C PRO A 306 9.82 12.02 3.17
N GLY A 307 9.48 13.01 3.97
CA GLY A 307 8.74 14.20 3.53
C GLY A 307 7.26 14.12 3.88
N TYR A 308 6.64 12.95 3.82
CA TYR A 308 5.20 12.76 4.07
C TYR A 308 4.89 11.96 5.34
N VAL A 309 5.83 11.14 5.79
CA VAL A 309 5.66 10.27 6.96
C VAL A 309 5.54 11.08 8.26
N ALA A 310 4.58 10.68 9.11
CA ALA A 310 4.27 11.37 10.36
C ALA A 310 5.37 11.17 11.43
N PRO A 311 5.58 12.15 12.35
CA PRO A 311 6.59 12.08 13.41
C PRO A 311 6.50 10.80 14.23
N GLU A 312 5.28 10.39 14.62
CA GLU A 312 5.06 9.23 15.48
C GLU A 312 5.44 7.89 14.83
N ILE A 313 5.45 7.82 13.49
CA ILE A 313 5.95 6.64 12.76
C ILE A 313 7.48 6.63 12.77
N ILE A 314 8.13 7.78 12.61
CA ILE A 314 9.60 7.91 12.61
C ILE A 314 10.16 7.62 14.01
N GLU A 315 9.51 8.16 15.04
CA GLU A 315 9.91 8.01 16.46
C GLU A 315 9.48 6.67 17.06
N TYR A 316 8.70 5.86 16.34
CA TYR A 316 8.21 4.55 16.80
C TYR A 316 9.33 3.67 17.35
N ARG A 317 9.12 3.09 18.54
CA ARG A 317 9.97 2.04 19.11
C ARG A 317 9.07 0.86 19.48
N GLU A 318 9.53 -0.36 19.21
CA GLU A 318 8.72 -1.59 19.33
C GLU A 318 8.11 -1.82 20.73
N LYS A 319 8.68 -1.22 21.79
CA LYS A 319 8.18 -1.29 23.17
C LYS A 319 7.22 -0.15 23.55
N SER A 320 6.96 0.81 22.67
CA SER A 320 6.22 2.04 22.97
C SER A 320 5.11 2.28 21.95
N LYS A 321 3.86 2.34 22.45
CA LYS A 321 2.60 2.81 21.84
C LYS A 321 2.41 2.57 20.34
N MET A 322 1.35 1.85 20.00
CA MET A 322 0.82 1.80 18.63
C MET A 322 0.52 3.22 18.12
N TYR A 323 0.93 3.54 16.89
CA TYR A 323 0.41 4.71 16.17
C TYR A 323 -0.91 4.33 15.48
N GLY A 324 -1.70 5.34 15.08
CA GLY A 324 -3.07 5.14 14.59
C GLY A 324 -3.40 6.01 13.37
N LEU A 325 -4.70 6.09 13.07
CA LEU A 325 -5.27 6.76 11.89
C LEU A 325 -4.77 8.20 11.68
N SER A 326 -4.38 8.89 12.77
CA SER A 326 -3.83 10.25 12.73
C SER A 326 -2.61 10.40 11.81
N CYS A 327 -1.84 9.33 11.57
CA CYS A 327 -0.66 9.41 10.70
C CYS A 327 -1.01 9.85 9.27
N ASP A 328 -2.13 9.38 8.74
CA ASP A 328 -2.59 9.74 7.40
C ASP A 328 -3.04 11.20 7.34
N VAL A 329 -3.58 11.74 8.44
CA VAL A 329 -3.95 13.17 8.53
C VAL A 329 -2.72 14.06 8.34
N PHE A 330 -1.59 13.68 8.93
CA PHE A 330 -0.33 14.41 8.76
C PHE A 330 0.10 14.40 7.30
N SER A 331 0.11 13.23 6.66
CA SER A 331 0.50 13.09 5.26
C SER A 331 -0.41 13.90 4.33
N ILE A 332 -1.73 13.92 4.56
CA ILE A 332 -2.66 14.76 3.81
C ILE A 332 -2.40 16.25 4.06
N GLY A 333 -2.11 16.66 5.29
CA GLY A 333 -1.77 18.06 5.60
C GLY A 333 -0.54 18.53 4.82
N VAL A 334 0.47 17.67 4.67
CA VAL A 334 1.64 17.93 3.81
C VAL A 334 1.25 18.03 2.33
N ILE A 335 0.40 17.13 1.84
CA ILE A 335 -0.06 17.14 0.45
C ILE A 335 -0.87 18.41 0.15
N ILE A 336 -1.78 18.80 1.03
CA ILE A 336 -2.58 20.02 0.89
C ILE A 336 -1.68 21.25 0.85
N TYR A 337 -0.68 21.33 1.73
CA TYR A 337 0.33 22.38 1.63
C TYR A 337 1.00 22.39 0.25
N GLU A 338 1.44 21.24 -0.25
CA GLU A 338 2.10 21.17 -1.56
C GLU A 338 1.18 21.56 -2.73
N ILE A 339 -0.11 21.22 -2.68
CA ILE A 339 -1.14 21.60 -3.66
C ILE A 339 -1.26 23.13 -3.79
N PHE A 340 -1.30 23.85 -2.66
CA PHE A 340 -1.56 25.28 -2.66
C PHE A 340 -0.28 26.13 -2.82
N PHE A 341 0.85 25.66 -2.30
CA PHE A 341 2.11 26.43 -2.31
C PHE A 341 3.07 26.00 -3.42
N ASN A 342 2.81 24.89 -4.13
CA ASN A 342 3.70 24.31 -5.15
C ASN A 342 5.14 24.04 -4.65
N ILE A 343 5.32 23.91 -3.33
CA ILE A 343 6.58 23.59 -2.67
C ILE A 343 6.35 22.55 -1.58
N HIS A 344 7.33 21.68 -1.38
CA HIS A 344 7.26 20.65 -0.33
C HIS A 344 7.76 21.23 1.02
N PRO A 345 7.02 21.10 2.14
CA PRO A 345 7.32 21.83 3.38
C PRO A 345 8.58 21.31 4.09
N PHE A 346 8.88 20.01 4.01
CA PHE A 346 9.97 19.38 4.77
C PHE A 346 11.17 18.90 3.92
N LYS A 347 11.14 19.08 2.59
CA LYS A 347 12.11 18.45 1.70
C LYS A 347 13.48 19.11 1.82
N SER A 348 14.49 18.30 2.15
CA SER A 348 15.86 18.75 2.32
C SER A 348 16.81 18.04 1.35
N LYS A 349 18.10 18.41 1.36
CA LYS A 349 19.13 17.81 0.49
C LYS A 349 19.35 16.32 0.78
N THR A 350 19.26 15.94 2.05
CA THR A 350 19.45 14.56 2.49
C THR A 350 18.14 13.96 3.01
N LYS A 351 18.06 12.62 2.95
CA LYS A 351 16.94 11.86 3.52
C LYS A 351 16.83 12.08 5.03
N ASP A 352 17.96 12.07 5.73
CA ASP A 352 17.98 12.22 7.19
C ASP A 352 17.55 13.62 7.62
N ASP A 353 17.98 14.66 6.92
CA ASP A 353 17.51 16.03 7.20
C ASP A 353 16.02 16.17 6.93
N THR A 354 15.52 15.55 5.86
CA THR A 354 14.08 15.52 5.55
C THR A 354 13.32 14.85 6.69
N LEU A 355 13.79 13.70 7.19
CA LEU A 355 13.19 13.02 8.33
C LEU A 355 13.25 13.85 9.62
N ARG A 356 14.33 14.59 9.86
CA ARG A 356 14.42 15.54 10.99
C ARG A 356 13.37 16.65 10.87
N GLN A 357 13.17 17.18 9.66
CA GLN A 357 12.11 18.18 9.40
C GLN A 357 10.72 17.60 9.62
N ASN A 358 10.45 16.37 9.16
CA ASN A 358 9.21 15.66 9.47
C ASN A 358 9.00 15.53 10.98
N VAL A 359 10.02 15.13 11.74
CA VAL A 359 9.95 15.00 13.20
C VAL A 359 9.70 16.34 13.91
N ASN A 360 10.25 17.43 13.38
CA ASN A 360 10.01 18.78 13.90
C ASN A 360 8.59 19.26 13.60
N ALA A 361 8.02 18.87 12.45
CA ALA A 361 6.66 19.18 12.04
C ALA A 361 6.33 20.69 12.04
N GLN A 362 7.31 21.52 11.69
CA GLN A 362 7.18 22.97 11.60
C GLN A 362 7.06 23.40 10.14
N ILE A 363 5.90 23.95 9.77
CA ILE A 363 5.64 24.48 8.44
C ILE A 363 5.80 25.99 8.46
N ASN A 364 6.52 26.51 7.47
CA ASN A 364 6.66 27.93 7.22
C ASN A 364 5.71 28.32 6.10
N PHE A 365 4.88 29.34 6.33
CA PHE A 365 4.03 29.91 5.29
C PHE A 365 4.73 31.12 4.69
N ASP A 366 4.83 31.17 3.37
CA ASP A 366 5.34 32.37 2.69
C ASP A 366 4.25 33.43 2.69
N ASP A 367 4.42 34.49 3.50
CA ASP A 367 3.45 35.58 3.62
C ASP A 367 3.25 36.38 2.33
N ARG A 368 4.11 36.18 1.33
CA ARG A 368 3.93 36.75 -0.01
C ARG A 368 2.85 36.04 -0.82
N VAL A 369 2.46 34.83 -0.43
CA VAL A 369 1.41 34.06 -1.10
C VAL A 369 0.07 34.42 -0.45
N CYS A 370 -0.80 35.10 -1.21
CA CYS A 370 -2.13 35.46 -0.75
C CYS A 370 -3.02 34.20 -0.70
N ILE A 371 -3.27 33.68 0.50
CA ILE A 371 -4.17 32.55 0.74
C ILE A 371 -5.06 32.81 1.96
N PRO A 372 -6.23 32.16 2.06
CA PRO A 372 -7.08 32.28 3.23
C PRO A 372 -6.36 31.88 4.51
N GLN A 373 -6.56 32.65 5.59
CA GLN A 373 -6.01 32.31 6.90
C GLN A 373 -6.58 30.99 7.44
N SER A 374 -7.82 30.66 7.07
CA SER A 374 -8.47 29.38 7.33
C SER A 374 -7.71 28.20 6.71
N LEU A 375 -7.13 28.33 5.51
CA LEU A 375 -6.27 27.30 4.91
C LEU A 375 -5.00 27.07 5.74
N LYS A 376 -4.33 28.15 6.18
CA LYS A 376 -3.16 28.05 7.07
C LYS A 376 -3.53 27.31 8.37
N SER A 377 -4.64 27.72 9.00
CA SER A 377 -5.16 27.11 10.24
C SER A 377 -5.47 25.62 10.07
N LEU A 378 -6.10 25.24 8.95
CA LEU A 378 -6.39 23.84 8.63
C LEU A 378 -5.10 23.01 8.54
N ILE A 379 -4.13 23.47 7.73
CA ILE A 379 -2.85 22.77 7.53
C ILE A 379 -2.12 22.61 8.87
N ILE A 380 -2.02 23.67 9.68
CA ILE A 380 -1.40 23.63 11.02
C ILE A 380 -2.07 22.58 11.90
N SER A 381 -3.40 22.51 11.88
CA SER A 381 -4.17 21.55 12.67
C SER A 381 -3.97 20.09 12.22
N MET A 382 -3.68 19.88 10.93
CA MET A 382 -3.39 18.56 10.34
C MET A 382 -1.95 18.11 10.56
N VAL A 383 -0.98 19.02 10.61
CA VAL A 383 0.46 18.67 10.68
C VAL A 383 1.04 18.78 12.10
N ARG A 384 0.20 18.88 13.14
CA ARG A 384 0.69 18.92 14.52
C ARG A 384 1.56 17.73 14.86
N LYS A 385 2.69 17.99 15.54
CA LYS A 385 3.66 16.96 15.95
C LYS A 385 3.01 15.87 16.81
N ASN A 386 2.29 16.28 17.85
CA ASN A 386 1.61 15.34 18.73
C ASN A 386 0.30 14.85 18.07
N PRO A 387 0.15 13.55 17.76
CA PRO A 387 -1.03 13.02 17.09
C PRO A 387 -2.33 13.25 17.87
N ARG A 388 -2.28 13.39 19.20
CA ARG A 388 -3.47 13.69 20.03
C ARG A 388 -4.03 15.09 19.83
N HIS A 389 -3.20 16.01 19.34
CA HIS A 389 -3.59 17.41 19.11
C HIS A 389 -3.95 17.65 17.65
N ARG A 390 -3.72 16.64 16.80
CA ARG A 390 -4.01 16.66 15.37
C ARG A 390 -5.50 16.46 15.16
N PHE A 391 -6.07 17.18 14.21
CA PHE A 391 -7.49 17.01 13.87
C PHE A 391 -7.75 15.60 13.34
N THR A 392 -8.97 15.12 13.56
CA THR A 392 -9.53 14.01 12.79
C THR A 392 -9.95 14.51 11.41
N LEU A 393 -10.06 13.61 10.42
CA LEU A 393 -10.53 14.03 9.08
C LEU A 393 -11.96 14.59 9.10
N GLN A 394 -12.81 14.13 10.02
CA GLN A 394 -14.14 14.72 10.23
C GLN A 394 -14.04 16.20 10.65
N GLN A 395 -13.19 16.50 11.65
CA GLN A 395 -12.94 17.88 12.08
C GLN A 395 -12.32 18.73 10.96
N CYS A 396 -11.49 18.14 10.09
CA CYS A 396 -10.97 18.83 8.92
C CYS A 396 -12.07 19.20 7.92
N LEU A 397 -13.04 18.30 7.66
CA LEU A 397 -14.17 18.57 6.76
C LEU A 397 -15.10 19.65 7.32
N GLU A 398 -15.21 19.73 8.64
CA GLU A 398 -16.00 20.75 9.34
C GLU A 398 -15.25 22.08 9.54
N HIS A 399 -14.00 22.19 9.08
CA HIS A 399 -13.19 23.40 9.24
C HIS A 399 -13.73 24.56 8.40
N ASP A 400 -13.57 25.80 8.90
CA ASP A 400 -14.07 27.02 8.25
C ASP A 400 -13.58 27.20 6.81
N PHE A 401 -12.39 26.69 6.49
CA PHE A 401 -11.84 26.65 5.14
C PHE A 401 -12.80 26.03 4.10
N PHE A 402 -13.59 25.01 4.49
CA PHE A 402 -14.57 24.40 3.60
C PHE A 402 -15.97 25.02 3.71
N LYS A 403 -16.21 25.92 4.67
CA LYS A 403 -17.49 26.62 4.88
C LYS A 403 -17.49 28.05 4.35
N GLU A 404 -16.33 28.69 4.30
CA GLU A 404 -16.20 30.08 3.89
C GLU A 404 -16.55 30.28 2.42
N SER A 405 -17.20 31.41 2.14
CA SER A 405 -17.48 31.86 0.79
C SER A 405 -16.26 32.58 0.22
N LEU A 406 -15.71 32.08 -0.88
CA LEU A 406 -14.43 32.54 -1.44
C LEU A 406 -14.55 33.50 -2.62
N TYR A 407 -15.69 34.18 -2.81
CA TYR A 407 -15.91 35.08 -3.95
C TYR A 407 -14.75 36.08 -4.16
N ARG A 408 -14.17 36.64 -3.09
CA ARG A 408 -13.02 37.57 -3.17
C ARG A 408 -11.72 36.94 -3.68
N PHE A 409 -11.45 35.67 -3.41
CA PHE A 409 -10.21 35.04 -3.86
C PHE A 409 -10.23 34.72 -5.36
N ASN A 410 -11.42 34.60 -5.97
CA ASN A 410 -11.55 34.42 -7.41
C ASN A 410 -11.15 35.69 -8.18
N GLU A 411 -11.61 36.86 -7.74
CA GLU A 411 -11.27 38.15 -8.35
C GLU A 411 -9.75 38.41 -8.28
N LEU A 412 -9.15 38.21 -7.10
CA LEU A 412 -7.70 38.34 -6.90
C LEU A 412 -6.88 37.31 -7.69
N SER A 413 -7.38 36.08 -7.85
CA SER A 413 -6.68 35.05 -8.64
C SER A 413 -6.71 35.35 -10.14
N GLN A 414 -7.81 35.94 -10.63
CA GLN A 414 -7.94 36.40 -12.02
C GLN A 414 -7.05 37.61 -12.30
N GLU A 415 -7.01 38.61 -11.41
CA GLU A 415 -6.11 39.76 -11.50
C GLU A 415 -4.62 39.34 -11.44
N ILE A 416 -4.27 38.38 -10.59
CA ILE A 416 -2.89 37.85 -10.50
C ILE A 416 -2.52 37.07 -11.76
N GLN A 417 -3.41 36.24 -12.33
CA GLN A 417 -3.14 35.51 -13.57
C GLN A 417 -3.03 36.44 -14.79
N GLU A 418 -3.84 37.50 -14.88
CA GLU A 418 -3.75 38.52 -15.93
C GLU A 418 -2.49 39.39 -15.81
N HIS A 419 -1.96 39.57 -14.60
CA HIS A 419 -0.71 40.30 -14.34
C HIS A 419 0.56 39.42 -14.23
N GLU A 420 0.43 38.09 -14.30
CA GLU A 420 1.56 37.15 -14.34
C GLU A 420 2.27 36.90 -15.70
N PRO A 421 2.00 37.56 -16.85
CA PRO A 421 2.75 37.25 -18.07
C PRO A 421 4.12 37.96 -18.17
N LYS A 422 4.71 38.47 -17.07
CA LYS A 422 6.06 39.08 -17.10
C LYS A 422 7.05 38.52 -16.08
N THR A 423 6.60 37.91 -15.00
CA THR A 423 7.50 37.43 -13.93
C THR A 423 8.15 36.09 -14.25
N MET A 424 7.44 35.18 -14.93
CA MET A 424 8.00 33.89 -15.38
C MET A 424 9.04 34.06 -16.51
N GLU A 425 8.81 34.95 -17.47
CA GLU A 425 9.83 35.30 -18.47
C GLU A 425 11.03 35.98 -17.83
N ILE A 426 10.84 36.93 -16.91
CA ILE A 426 11.97 37.56 -16.18
C ILE A 426 12.74 36.53 -15.35
N ARG A 427 12.07 35.52 -14.77
CA ARG A 427 12.73 34.44 -14.00
C ARG A 427 13.49 33.48 -14.91
N ASN A 428 12.95 33.15 -16.08
CA ASN A 428 13.61 32.32 -17.10
C ASN A 428 14.78 33.05 -17.77
N ILE A 429 14.62 34.33 -18.10
CA ILE A 429 15.69 35.22 -18.58
C ILE A 429 16.76 35.33 -17.51
N ARG A 430 16.42 35.56 -16.24
CA ARG A 430 17.40 35.63 -15.13
C ARG A 430 18.12 34.30 -14.92
N CYS A 431 17.45 33.16 -15.09
CA CYS A 431 18.07 31.84 -15.04
C CYS A 431 18.99 31.57 -16.25
N GLN A 432 18.61 31.99 -17.46
CA GLN A 432 19.47 31.92 -18.65
C GLN A 432 20.67 32.87 -18.55
N THR A 433 20.48 34.10 -18.06
CA THR A 433 21.56 35.07 -17.80
C THR A 433 22.52 34.53 -16.72
N LEU A 434 22.01 33.91 -15.65
CA LEU A 434 22.84 33.28 -14.61
C LEU A 434 23.58 32.02 -15.11
N GLN A 435 23.00 31.27 -16.04
CA GLN A 435 23.69 30.17 -16.71
C GLN A 435 24.78 30.69 -17.66
N LEU A 436 24.51 31.71 -18.47
CA LEU A 436 25.49 32.35 -19.34
C LEU A 436 26.65 33.00 -18.56
N LEU A 437 26.37 33.64 -17.43
CA LEU A 437 27.38 34.20 -16.53
C LEU A 437 28.22 33.11 -15.84
N LYS A 438 27.64 31.94 -15.54
CA LYS A 438 28.41 30.78 -15.05
C LYS A 438 29.30 30.18 -16.14
N THR A 439 28.83 30.11 -17.38
CA THR A 439 29.63 29.65 -18.53
C THR A 439 30.75 30.62 -18.89
N GLN A 440 30.50 31.93 -18.78
CA GLN A 440 31.53 32.97 -18.94
C GLN A 440 32.54 32.99 -17.77
N ASN A 441 32.12 32.75 -16.53
CA ASN A 441 33.03 32.61 -15.39
C ASN A 441 33.85 31.32 -15.44
N ASN A 442 33.34 30.23 -16.01
CA ASN A 442 34.12 29.02 -16.28
C ASN A 442 35.12 29.22 -17.44
N ARG A 443 34.80 30.05 -18.43
CA ARG A 443 35.75 30.47 -19.49
C ARG A 443 36.81 31.45 -18.96
N ARG A 444 36.45 32.37 -18.06
CA ARG A 444 37.39 33.29 -17.38
C ARG A 444 38.27 32.60 -16.32
N ARG A 445 37.91 31.40 -15.86
CA ARG A 445 38.77 30.55 -15.01
C ARG A 445 39.76 29.68 -15.79
N GLN A 446 39.79 29.76 -17.13
CA GLN A 446 40.85 29.19 -17.97
C GLN A 446 41.81 30.24 -18.58
N SER A 447 41.78 31.49 -18.09
CA SER A 447 42.75 32.51 -18.53
C SER A 447 43.10 33.50 -17.42
N LEU A 448 44.13 33.16 -16.66
CA LEU A 448 45.03 34.14 -16.03
C LEU A 448 46.45 33.82 -16.53
N PRO A 449 47.07 34.71 -17.33
CA PRO A 449 48.51 34.69 -17.58
C PRO A 449 49.23 35.35 -16.39
N GLN A 450 50.28 34.69 -15.88
CA GLN A 450 51.31 35.35 -15.09
C GLN A 450 52.34 35.99 -16.02
N ASP A 451 52.56 37.28 -15.75
CA ASP A 451 53.78 38.06 -15.87
C ASP A 451 54.35 38.46 -17.24
N PHE A 452 54.44 39.80 -17.35
CA PHE A 452 55.32 40.58 -18.19
C PHE A 452 56.79 40.24 -17.91
N SER A 453 57.55 39.89 -18.95
CA SER A 453 58.74 40.65 -19.36
C SER A 453 59.42 40.07 -20.61
N VAL A 454 59.52 40.91 -21.64
CA VAL A 454 60.71 41.16 -22.49
C VAL A 454 61.17 40.06 -23.49
N THR A 455 60.80 40.31 -24.75
CA THR A 455 61.54 40.17 -26.03
C THR A 455 62.26 38.89 -26.47
N GLN A 456 61.95 38.58 -27.74
CA GLN A 456 62.76 37.96 -28.82
C GLN A 456 62.65 36.43 -29.07
N GLU A 457 61.93 36.15 -30.17
CA GLU A 457 61.91 35.01 -31.10
C GLU A 457 63.29 34.42 -31.52
N PRO A 458 63.36 33.36 -32.39
CA PRO A 458 62.47 32.20 -32.61
C PRO A 458 63.29 30.88 -32.79
N GLN A 459 62.63 29.76 -33.14
CA GLN A 459 63.07 28.65 -34.03
C GLN A 459 62.73 27.24 -33.50
N ILE A 460 61.85 26.49 -34.19
CA ILE A 460 62.12 25.40 -35.16
C ILE A 460 62.44 24.03 -34.51
N GLN A 461 61.63 23.04 -34.91
CA GLN A 461 61.92 21.60 -35.09
C GLN A 461 61.81 20.56 -33.96
N GLN A 462 61.19 19.45 -34.41
CA GLN A 462 61.46 18.03 -34.14
C GLN A 462 60.83 17.39 -32.90
N ARG A 463 59.86 16.46 -33.15
CA ARG A 463 60.00 14.97 -33.07
C ARG A 463 60.03 14.50 -31.59
N LYS A 464 59.24 13.55 -31.09
CA LYS A 464 58.96 12.18 -31.57
C LYS A 464 57.71 11.61 -30.85
N SER A 465 56.93 10.86 -31.63
CA SER A 465 56.31 9.54 -31.37
C SER A 465 56.45 8.93 -29.96
N ILE A 466 55.41 8.30 -29.39
CA ILE A 466 55.06 6.87 -29.58
C ILE A 466 53.54 6.61 -29.34
N VAL A 467 53.03 5.62 -30.09
CA VAL A 467 51.65 5.19 -30.29
C VAL A 467 51.21 4.12 -29.26
N ILE A 468 49.90 3.85 -29.24
CA ILE A 468 49.14 2.63 -28.84
C ILE A 468 48.91 2.47 -27.31
N LYS A 469 47.70 2.31 -26.74
CA LYS A 469 46.43 1.67 -27.17
C LYS A 469 45.19 2.37 -26.60
N HIS A 470 44.13 2.35 -27.40
CA HIS A 470 42.78 2.76 -27.05
C HIS A 470 41.95 1.57 -26.54
N ARG A 471 41.03 1.87 -25.60
CA ARG A 471 39.85 1.13 -25.09
C ARG A 471 39.97 0.53 -23.69
N GLN A 472 39.37 1.22 -22.71
CA GLN A 472 38.22 0.76 -21.90
C GLN A 472 37.99 1.74 -20.74
N SER A 473 36.80 2.37 -20.68
CA SER A 473 36.15 2.81 -19.42
C SER A 473 34.77 3.42 -19.72
N ILE A 474 33.78 2.54 -19.91
CA ILE A 474 32.43 2.81 -19.45
C ILE A 474 32.26 1.92 -18.21
N SER A 475 32.52 2.48 -17.03
CA SER A 475 32.13 1.86 -15.75
C SER A 475 32.02 2.92 -14.68
N SER A 476 30.81 3.44 -14.46
CA SER A 476 30.47 4.19 -13.23
C SER A 476 29.00 3.99 -12.82
N THR A 477 28.44 2.81 -13.11
CA THR A 477 27.10 2.39 -12.63
C THR A 477 27.13 1.14 -11.76
N HIS A 478 28.32 0.65 -11.37
CA HIS A 478 28.45 -0.55 -10.51
C HIS A 478 28.72 -0.24 -9.04
N GLU A 479 29.45 0.85 -8.70
CA GLU A 479 29.69 1.23 -7.29
C GLU A 479 28.43 1.75 -6.58
N SER A 480 27.50 2.38 -7.31
CA SER A 480 26.23 2.85 -6.75
C SER A 480 25.24 1.71 -6.48
N LYS A 481 25.35 0.59 -7.20
CA LYS A 481 24.54 -0.63 -6.97
C LYS A 481 25.08 -1.46 -5.81
N MET A 482 26.40 -1.63 -5.69
CA MET A 482 26.99 -2.34 -4.55
C MET A 482 26.81 -1.59 -3.21
N LYS A 483 26.71 -0.25 -3.21
CA LYS A 483 26.40 0.53 -2.00
C LYS A 483 24.94 0.40 -1.52
N LEU A 484 24.00 0.08 -2.40
CA LEU A 484 22.59 -0.14 -2.02
C LEU A 484 22.35 -1.58 -1.57
N GLU A 485 23.02 -2.55 -2.20
CA GLU A 485 22.98 -3.97 -1.81
C GLU A 485 23.69 -4.21 -0.46
N SER A 486 24.79 -3.51 -0.17
CA SER A 486 25.45 -3.56 1.14
C SER A 486 24.62 -2.92 2.26
N GLN A 487 23.80 -1.90 1.96
CA GLN A 487 22.87 -1.31 2.95
C GLN A 487 21.66 -2.21 3.25
N GLN A 488 21.16 -2.98 2.28
CA GLN A 488 20.13 -4.00 2.52
C GLN A 488 20.70 -5.23 3.24
N GLN A 489 21.92 -5.67 2.92
CA GLN A 489 22.59 -6.75 3.68
C GLN A 489 22.92 -6.35 5.12
N PHE A 490 23.25 -5.08 5.39
CA PHE A 490 23.45 -4.56 6.75
C PHE A 490 22.15 -4.57 7.58
N TYR A 491 21.00 -4.28 6.96
CA TYR A 491 19.70 -4.37 7.66
C TYR A 491 19.28 -5.83 7.93
N ILE A 492 19.61 -6.75 7.02
CA ILE A 492 19.35 -8.19 7.19
C ILE A 492 20.31 -8.80 8.24
N SER A 493 21.56 -8.35 8.32
CA SER A 493 22.52 -8.81 9.35
C SER A 493 22.16 -8.31 10.75
N GLN A 494 21.63 -7.09 10.89
CA GLN A 494 21.07 -6.56 12.13
C GLN A 494 19.83 -7.34 12.58
N GLN A 495 18.95 -7.75 11.66
CA GLN A 495 17.80 -8.63 11.97
C GLN A 495 18.23 -10.04 12.40
N ASN A 496 19.33 -10.57 11.87
CA ASN A 496 19.84 -11.90 12.22
C ASN A 496 20.63 -11.93 13.54
N GLN A 497 21.26 -10.83 13.97
CA GLN A 497 21.93 -10.74 15.28
C GLN A 497 20.94 -10.66 16.47
N LEU A 498 19.69 -10.23 16.23
CA LEU A 498 18.67 -10.07 17.27
C LEU A 498 17.77 -11.30 17.51
N LEU A 499 18.05 -12.44 16.84
CA LEU A 499 17.24 -13.67 16.96
C LEU A 499 18.05 -14.95 17.22
N MET A 500 19.32 -14.85 17.65
CA MET A 500 20.03 -16.01 18.18
C MET A 500 19.56 -16.29 19.62
N PRO A 501 19.19 -17.54 19.98
CA PRO A 501 19.12 -17.91 21.39
C PRO A 501 20.52 -17.74 21.97
N SER A 502 20.64 -16.95 23.04
CA SER A 502 21.89 -16.76 23.76
C SER A 502 22.38 -18.11 24.26
N GLN A 503 23.40 -18.69 23.64
CA GLN A 503 24.22 -19.73 24.24
C GLN A 503 25.07 -19.10 25.34
N VAL A 504 24.44 -18.83 26.49
CA VAL A 504 25.17 -18.71 27.75
C VAL A 504 25.32 -20.12 28.29
N LYS A 505 26.54 -20.65 28.25
CA LYS A 505 26.91 -21.84 29.04
C LYS A 505 26.80 -21.46 30.51
N LEU A 506 25.78 -21.95 31.20
CA LEU A 506 25.74 -22.01 32.67
C LEU A 506 26.16 -23.43 33.10
N PRO A 507 27.05 -23.58 34.11
CA PRO A 507 27.55 -24.88 34.54
C PRO A 507 26.46 -25.69 35.26
N GLN A 508 26.66 -27.01 35.23
CA GLN A 508 25.89 -28.04 35.94
C GLN A 508 25.56 -27.63 37.39
N ILE A 509 24.27 -27.55 37.73
CA ILE A 509 23.79 -27.72 39.10
C ILE A 509 22.56 -28.62 39.05
N GLU A 510 22.81 -29.91 39.19
CA GLU A 510 21.85 -30.84 39.78
C GLU A 510 21.73 -30.51 41.27
N LYS A 511 20.53 -30.73 41.83
CA LYS A 511 20.10 -30.48 43.22
C LYS A 511 19.77 -29.01 43.53
N ILE A 512 18.47 -28.72 43.58
CA ILE A 512 17.76 -28.22 44.76
C ILE A 512 16.27 -28.30 44.39
N ASN A 513 15.61 -29.36 44.87
CA ASN A 513 14.18 -29.60 44.72
C ASN A 513 13.48 -29.58 46.09
N GLU A 514 14.08 -28.90 47.07
CA GLU A 514 13.53 -28.68 48.40
C GLU A 514 13.93 -27.28 48.83
N ILE A 515 13.05 -26.59 49.57
CA ILE A 515 13.20 -25.20 50.03
C ILE A 515 12.70 -24.15 49.03
N PHE A 516 11.39 -24.18 48.73
CA PHE A 516 10.55 -22.97 48.69
C PHE A 516 9.07 -23.37 48.93
N ILE A 517 8.87 -24.24 49.91
CA ILE A 517 7.64 -24.35 50.69
C ILE A 517 8.10 -23.89 52.07
N ASN A 518 7.75 -22.67 52.50
CA ASN A 518 7.58 -22.27 53.91
C ASN A 518 7.49 -20.77 54.24
N ASP A 519 7.24 -19.85 53.30
CA ASP A 519 7.01 -18.44 53.69
C ASP A 519 5.77 -17.79 53.05
N LEU A 520 4.63 -18.48 53.18
CA LEU A 520 3.30 -17.90 52.98
C LEU A 520 2.47 -17.98 54.27
N HIS A 521 3.01 -17.42 55.34
CA HIS A 521 2.25 -17.07 56.54
C HIS A 521 2.58 -15.63 56.94
N GLN A 522 1.75 -14.69 56.48
CA GLN A 522 1.26 -13.50 57.20
C GLN A 522 0.64 -12.50 56.21
N ILE A 523 -0.64 -12.68 55.90
CA ILE A 523 -1.52 -11.61 55.39
C ILE A 523 -2.77 -11.62 56.26
N PRO A 524 -3.11 -10.53 56.98
CA PRO A 524 -4.42 -10.38 57.58
C PRO A 524 -5.48 -10.20 56.49
N LYS A 525 -6.54 -10.99 56.63
CA LYS A 525 -7.81 -10.94 55.90
C LYS A 525 -8.46 -9.57 56.06
N GLU A 526 -9.12 -9.07 55.03
CA GLU A 526 -10.43 -8.41 55.13
C GLU A 526 -11.11 -8.34 53.75
N PHE A 527 -12.28 -9.01 53.67
CA PHE A 527 -13.42 -8.93 52.73
C PHE A 527 -13.16 -8.88 51.19
N GLY A 528 -13.76 -9.70 50.33
CA GLY A 528 -14.82 -10.70 50.45
C GLY A 528 -15.38 -11.04 49.06
N ASN A 529 -15.66 -12.33 48.84
CA ASN A 529 -16.66 -12.92 47.92
C ASN A 529 -16.45 -12.83 46.38
N THR A 530 -15.98 -13.93 45.77
CA THR A 530 -16.74 -14.97 45.00
C THR A 530 -17.22 -14.47 43.64
N TYR A 531 -16.85 -15.09 42.51
CA TYR A 531 -17.36 -16.39 42.05
C TYR A 531 -16.35 -17.20 41.20
N LEU A 532 -16.38 -18.51 41.44
CA LEU A 532 -15.81 -19.61 40.66
C LEU A 532 -16.51 -19.77 39.30
N ILE A 533 -15.77 -20.06 38.23
CA ILE A 533 -16.24 -20.99 37.17
C ILE A 533 -15.13 -21.98 36.82
N LYS A 534 -15.52 -23.26 36.90
CA LYS A 534 -14.74 -24.48 36.68
C LYS A 534 -14.26 -24.61 35.23
N LYS A 535 -13.05 -25.19 35.11
CA LYS A 535 -12.56 -25.98 33.96
C LYS A 535 -13.61 -27.00 33.50
N TYR A 536 -13.88 -27.02 32.19
CA TYR A 536 -13.82 -28.21 31.33
C TYR A 536 -13.57 -27.78 29.88
#